data_AF-A0A0A9CQT9-F1
#
_entry.id   AF-A0A0A9CQT9-F1
#
_cell.length_a   1.000
_cell.length_b   1.000
_cell.length_c   1.000
_cell.angle_alpha   90.00
_cell.angle_beta   90.00
_cell.angle_gamma   90.00
#
_symmetry.space_group_name_H-M   'P 1'
#
loop_
_entity.id
_entity.type
_entity.pdbx_description
1 polymer ?
#
loop_
_entity_poly.entity_id
_entity_poly.type
_entity_poly.pdbx_seq_one_letter_code
_entity_poly.pdbx_strand_id
1 'polypeptide(L)'
;MASAFAAAAAALLHFLLQLLLLLSPSAAQPGFISLDCGGAHDHTDGIGIQWTSDANFVAGGQTAQLLVQNDLQKQFTTVRYFPADNRKYCYTMNVRNRTRYLVRTSFLYGNFDNSNVYPKFERRCA
;
A
#
# COMPACT_ATOMS: atom_id res chain seq x y z
N MET A 1 26.19 -46.51 16.83
CA MET A 1 25.92 -45.25 17.56
C MET A 1 26.07 -44.01 16.68
N ALA A 2 27.15 -43.84 15.91
CA ALA A 2 27.34 -42.68 15.02
C ALA A 2 26.20 -42.43 13.99
N SER A 3 25.55 -43.50 13.50
CA SER A 3 24.46 -43.43 12.53
C SER A 3 23.16 -42.81 13.09
N ALA A 4 22.87 -43.02 14.38
CA ALA A 4 21.66 -42.48 15.02
C ALA A 4 21.78 -40.97 15.29
N PHE A 5 22.99 -40.49 15.63
CA PHE A 5 23.27 -39.07 15.81
C PHE A 5 23.16 -38.29 14.50
N ALA A 6 23.62 -38.87 13.37
CA ALA A 6 23.49 -38.25 12.06
C ALA A 6 22.01 -38.11 11.62
N ALA A 7 21.17 -39.11 11.91
CA ALA A 7 19.75 -39.08 11.60
C ALA A 7 18.99 -38.01 12.42
N ALA A 8 19.31 -37.89 13.72
CA ALA A 8 18.71 -36.87 14.58
C ALA A 8 19.09 -35.44 14.15
N ALA A 9 20.35 -35.21 13.75
CA ALA A 9 20.81 -33.93 13.25
C ALA A 9 20.11 -33.54 11.93
N ALA A 10 19.92 -34.49 11.01
CA ALA A 10 19.22 -34.25 9.75
C ALA A 10 17.74 -33.91 9.95
N ALA A 11 17.07 -34.58 10.90
CA ALA A 11 15.67 -34.29 11.25
C ALA A 11 15.50 -32.90 11.88
N LEU A 12 16.43 -32.50 12.76
CA LEU A 12 16.45 -31.15 13.34
C LEU A 12 16.67 -30.08 12.26
N LEU A 13 17.58 -30.33 11.31
CA LEU A 13 17.82 -29.40 10.21
C LEU A 13 16.59 -29.23 9.31
N HIS A 14 15.89 -30.32 9.01
CA HIS A 14 14.64 -30.30 8.26
C HIS A 14 13.54 -29.55 9.01
N PHE A 15 13.40 -29.79 10.32
CA PHE A 15 12.43 -29.09 11.16
C PHE A 15 12.71 -27.58 11.25
N LEU A 16 13.99 -27.20 11.42
CA LEU A 16 14.42 -25.80 11.39
C LEU A 16 14.16 -25.13 10.04
N LEU A 17 14.39 -25.84 8.93
CA LEU A 17 14.11 -25.33 7.58
C LEU A 17 12.60 -25.12 7.35
N GLN A 18 11.76 -26.06 7.82
CA GLN A 18 10.31 -25.92 7.77
C GLN A 18 9.82 -24.75 8.64
N LEU A 19 10.40 -24.56 9.82
CA LEU A 19 10.08 -23.43 10.68
C LEU A 19 10.48 -22.09 10.04
N LEU A 20 11.65 -22.00 9.39
CA LEU A 20 12.06 -20.81 8.64
C LEU A 20 11.10 -20.49 7.48
N LEU A 21 10.62 -21.50 6.75
CA LEU A 21 9.66 -21.30 5.65
C LEU A 21 8.30 -20.78 6.15
N LEU A 22 7.86 -21.20 7.33
CA LEU A 22 6.63 -20.71 7.98
C LEU A 22 6.77 -19.28 8.51
N LEU A 23 7.99 -18.84 8.84
CA LEU A 23 8.29 -17.48 9.32
C LEU A 23 8.53 -16.48 8.18
N SER A 24 8.33 -16.86 6.91
CA SER A 24 8.40 -15.93 5.78
C SER A 24 7.45 -14.76 6.05
N PRO A 25 7.94 -13.52 6.27
CA PRO A 25 7.05 -12.38 6.26
C PRO A 25 6.35 -12.41 4.89
N SER A 26 5.04 -12.21 4.89
CA SER A 26 4.28 -11.99 3.66
C SER A 26 4.82 -10.71 3.01
N ALA A 27 5.96 -10.79 2.34
CA ALA A 27 6.48 -9.73 1.52
C ALA A 27 5.40 -9.41 0.48
N ALA A 28 5.14 -8.11 0.29
CA ALA A 28 4.24 -7.60 -0.74
C ALA A 28 4.32 -8.49 -1.99
N GLN A 29 3.20 -9.14 -2.34
CA GLN A 29 3.16 -10.07 -3.47
C GLN A 29 3.80 -9.40 -4.69
N PRO A 30 4.77 -10.06 -5.35
CA PRO A 30 5.34 -9.55 -6.58
C PRO A 30 4.21 -9.23 -7.57
N GLY A 31 4.14 -7.98 -8.04
CA GLY A 31 3.19 -7.59 -9.10
C GLY A 31 2.05 -6.64 -8.70
N PHE A 32 2.04 -6.06 -7.51
CA PHE A 32 1.18 -4.91 -7.21
C PHE A 32 1.98 -3.66 -6.81
N ILE A 33 1.38 -2.50 -7.03
CA ILE A 33 1.84 -1.21 -6.55
C ILE A 33 0.80 -0.63 -5.59
N SER A 34 1.23 -0.19 -4.42
CA SER A 34 0.40 0.51 -3.46
C SER A 34 0.87 1.96 -3.37
N LEU A 35 -0.05 2.90 -3.55
CA LEU A 35 0.26 4.34 -3.53
C LEU A 35 -0.21 4.97 -2.23
N ASP A 36 0.68 5.70 -1.57
CA ASP A 36 0.37 6.57 -0.44
C ASP A 36 -0.05 7.96 -0.97
N CYS A 37 -1.36 8.21 -0.96
CA CYS A 37 -1.96 9.40 -1.54
C CYS A 37 -1.65 10.64 -0.69
N GLY A 38 -0.73 11.49 -1.15
CA GLY A 38 -0.29 12.66 -0.42
C GLY A 38 0.86 12.41 0.56
N GLY A 39 1.35 11.16 0.63
CA GLY A 39 2.56 10.81 1.36
C GLY A 39 3.81 11.35 0.69
N ALA A 40 4.75 11.87 1.48
CA ALA A 40 5.98 12.46 0.96
C ALA A 40 7.05 11.43 0.57
N HIS A 41 7.04 10.25 1.20
CA HIS A 41 8.12 9.27 1.09
C HIS A 41 7.60 7.83 1.06
N ASP A 42 8.34 6.99 0.36
CA ASP A 42 8.12 5.56 0.33
C ASP A 42 8.35 4.94 1.71
N HIS A 43 7.57 3.93 2.05
CA HIS A 43 7.71 3.21 3.31
C HIS A 43 7.09 1.82 3.26
N THR A 44 7.42 1.00 4.24
CA THR A 44 6.78 -0.30 4.47
C THR A 44 5.96 -0.24 5.75
N ASP A 45 4.73 -0.76 5.71
CA ASP A 45 3.89 -0.83 6.91
C ASP A 45 4.20 -2.06 7.80
N GLY A 46 3.53 -2.16 8.94
CA GLY A 46 3.76 -3.22 9.92
C GLY A 46 3.37 -4.64 9.45
N ILE A 47 2.67 -4.76 8.33
CA ILE A 47 2.29 -6.05 7.72
C ILE A 47 3.11 -6.36 6.46
N GLY A 48 4.11 -5.54 6.11
CA GLY A 48 5.05 -5.79 5.03
C GLY A 48 4.64 -5.26 3.66
N ILE A 49 3.62 -4.40 3.57
CA ILE A 49 3.23 -3.76 2.30
C ILE A 49 4.13 -2.55 2.05
N GLN A 50 4.74 -2.51 0.87
CA GLN A 50 5.44 -1.33 0.38
C GLN A 50 4.45 -0.32 -0.18
N TRP A 51 4.52 0.90 0.34
CA TRP A 51 3.75 2.06 -0.08
C TRP A 51 4.68 3.05 -0.75
N THR A 52 4.39 3.40 -2.00
CA THR A 52 5.13 4.38 -2.79
C THR A 52 4.41 5.72 -2.76
N SER A 53 5.15 6.83 -2.64
CA SER A 53 4.55 8.17 -2.76
C SER A 53 3.82 8.33 -4.10
N ASP A 54 2.62 8.90 -4.05
CA ASP A 54 1.80 9.09 -5.23
C ASP A 54 2.27 10.25 -6.14
N ALA A 55 3.24 11.05 -5.70
CA ALA A 55 3.67 12.29 -6.34
C ALA A 55 4.13 12.11 -7.81
N ASN A 56 4.68 10.95 -8.16
CA ASN A 56 5.13 10.64 -9.52
C ASN A 56 4.03 10.08 -10.42
N PHE A 57 2.85 9.80 -9.87
CA PHE A 57 1.75 9.15 -10.58
C PHE A 57 0.63 10.13 -10.94
N VAL A 58 0.52 11.27 -10.25
CA VAL A 58 -0.55 12.26 -10.48
C VAL A 58 0.00 13.66 -10.65
N ALA A 59 -0.51 14.35 -11.67
CA ALA A 59 -0.22 15.77 -11.86
C ALA A 59 -1.26 16.62 -11.13
N GLY A 60 -0.84 17.30 -10.05
CA GLY A 60 -1.67 18.24 -9.29
C GLY A 60 -2.44 17.62 -8.13
N GLY A 61 -3.55 18.25 -7.77
CA GLY A 61 -4.20 18.03 -6.47
C GLY A 61 -3.39 18.65 -5.33
N GLN A 62 -4.00 18.66 -4.16
CA GLN A 62 -3.42 19.16 -2.93
C GLN A 62 -3.38 18.04 -1.90
N THR A 63 -2.48 18.15 -0.93
CA THR A 63 -2.32 17.15 0.13
C THR A 63 -2.79 17.71 1.46
N ALA A 64 -3.34 16.85 2.31
CA ALA A 64 -3.73 17.20 3.67
C ALA A 64 -3.33 16.08 4.63
N GLN A 65 -2.92 16.45 5.83
CA GLN A 65 -2.79 15.52 6.95
C GLN A 65 -4.13 15.39 7.66
N LEU A 66 -4.54 14.17 7.96
CA LEU A 66 -5.72 13.93 8.77
C LEU A 66 -5.33 14.01 10.25
N LEU A 67 -6.09 14.79 11.01
CA LEU A 67 -5.84 15.02 12.45
C LEU A 67 -6.33 13.86 13.34
N VAL A 68 -7.08 12.89 12.78
CA VAL A 68 -7.55 11.71 13.50
C VAL A 68 -6.45 10.66 13.51
N GLN A 69 -5.57 10.73 14.51
CA GLN A 69 -4.28 10.02 14.48
C GLN A 69 -4.22 8.70 15.26
N ASN A 70 -5.15 8.39 16.17
CA ASN A 70 -4.85 7.37 17.18
C ASN A 70 -4.88 5.91 16.70
N ASP A 71 -5.45 5.59 15.52
CA ASP A 71 -5.51 4.19 15.03
C ASP A 71 -5.46 4.06 13.49
N LEU A 72 -5.13 5.13 12.76
CA LEU A 72 -5.04 5.03 11.31
C LEU A 72 -3.71 4.40 10.89
N GLN A 73 -3.79 3.46 9.96
CA GLN A 73 -2.61 2.96 9.27
C GLN A 73 -1.91 4.13 8.56
N LYS A 74 -0.58 4.06 8.43
CA LYS A 74 0.25 5.19 7.99
C LYS A 74 -0.21 5.81 6.66
N GLN A 75 -0.59 5.00 5.68
CA GLN A 75 -1.10 5.44 4.37
C GLN A 75 -2.45 6.18 4.41
N PHE A 76 -3.12 6.19 5.57
CA PHE A 76 -4.38 6.91 5.80
C PHE A 76 -4.18 8.17 6.66
N THR A 77 -2.95 8.46 7.08
CA THR A 77 -2.63 9.71 7.81
C THR A 77 -2.58 10.92 6.89
N THR A 78 -2.36 10.69 5.59
CA THR A 78 -2.39 11.71 4.55
C THR A 78 -3.43 11.38 3.49
N VAL A 79 -3.97 12.42 2.87
CA VAL A 79 -4.85 12.30 1.70
C VAL A 79 -4.40 13.25 0.61
N ARG A 80 -4.62 12.83 -0.65
CA ARG A 80 -4.67 13.75 -1.79
C ARG A 80 -6.12 14.10 -2.07
N TYR A 81 -6.39 15.40 -2.17
CA TYR A 81 -7.69 15.93 -2.55
C TYR A 81 -7.57 16.81 -3.79
N PHE A 82 -8.68 16.90 -4.51
CA PHE A 82 -8.77 17.67 -5.74
C PHE A 82 -9.78 18.79 -5.54
N PRO A 83 -9.42 20.05 -5.85
CA PRO A 83 -10.37 21.16 -5.82
C PRO A 83 -11.60 20.88 -6.68
N ALA A 84 -12.74 21.45 -6.28
CA ALA A 84 -13.97 21.42 -7.06
C ALA A 84 -13.88 22.38 -8.26
N ASP A 85 -13.00 22.07 -9.20
CA ASP A 85 -12.87 22.76 -10.47
C ASP A 85 -13.32 21.85 -11.64
N ASN A 86 -13.31 22.37 -12.85
CA ASN A 86 -13.70 21.60 -14.05
C ASN A 86 -12.54 20.77 -14.63
N ARG A 87 -11.45 20.57 -13.87
CA ARG A 87 -10.26 19.84 -14.35
C ARG A 87 -10.40 18.35 -14.01
N LYS A 88 -9.78 17.52 -14.85
CA LYS A 88 -9.60 16.10 -14.59
C LYS A 88 -8.20 15.88 -14.03
N TYR A 89 -8.12 15.18 -12.90
CA TYR A 89 -6.86 14.76 -12.30
C TYR A 89 -6.65 13.28 -12.58
N CYS A 90 -5.58 12.96 -13.30
CA CYS A 90 -5.32 11.62 -13.81
C CYS A 90 -4.10 11.02 -13.10
N TYR A 91 -4.29 9.81 -12.59
CA TYR A 91 -3.19 8.93 -12.22
C TYR A 91 -2.69 8.21 -13.48
N THR A 92 -1.40 8.32 -13.77
CA THR A 92 -0.75 7.66 -14.91
C THR A 92 0.15 6.55 -14.39
N MET A 93 -0.05 5.34 -14.88
CA MET A 93 0.71 4.16 -14.48
C MET A 93 1.19 3.42 -15.73
N ASN A 94 2.41 2.89 -15.66
CA ASN A 94 2.94 2.04 -16.72
C ASN A 94 2.34 0.64 -16.59
N VAL A 95 1.42 0.32 -17.50
CA VAL A 95 0.75 -0.99 -17.55
C VAL A 95 1.16 -1.76 -18.79
N ARG A 96 1.06 -3.09 -18.72
CA ARG A 96 1.30 -3.99 -19.85
C ARG A 96 0.00 -4.20 -20.62
N ASN A 97 0.06 -3.99 -21.93
CA ASN A 97 -1.08 -4.24 -22.83
C ASN A 97 -1.64 -5.66 -22.67
N ARG A 98 -2.96 -5.80 -22.82
CA ARG A 98 -3.71 -7.07 -22.72
C ARG A 98 -3.54 -7.79 -21.37
N THR A 99 -3.25 -7.05 -20.31
CA THR A 99 -3.18 -7.58 -18.94
C THR A 99 -4.39 -7.08 -18.14
N ARG A 100 -4.96 -7.95 -17.30
CA ARG A 100 -6.07 -7.59 -16.40
C ARG A 100 -5.49 -7.13 -15.07
N TYR A 101 -5.93 -5.96 -14.61
CA TYR A 101 -5.50 -5.37 -13.35
C TYR A 101 -6.67 -5.26 -12.38
N LEU A 102 -6.41 -5.49 -11.10
CA LEU A 102 -7.31 -5.12 -10.02
C LEU A 102 -6.92 -3.74 -9.51
N VAL A 103 -7.82 -2.76 -9.64
CA VAL A 103 -7.61 -1.43 -9.10
C VAL A 103 -8.44 -1.27 -7.83
N ARG A 104 -7.77 -1.09 -6.70
CA ARG A 104 -8.41 -0.81 -5.41
C ARG A 104 -8.12 0.63 -5.01
N THR A 105 -9.13 1.31 -4.52
CA THR A 105 -9.03 2.70 -4.07
C THR A 105 -9.77 2.88 -2.76
N SER A 106 -9.16 3.61 -1.84
CA SER A 106 -9.73 3.93 -0.53
C SER A 106 -10.04 5.42 -0.47
N PHE A 107 -11.14 5.79 0.19
CA PHE A 107 -11.57 7.18 0.34
C PHE A 107 -11.75 7.48 1.82
N LEU A 108 -11.06 8.53 2.27
CA LEU A 108 -11.22 9.07 3.61
C LEU A 108 -11.43 10.59 3.50
N TYR A 109 -12.42 11.09 4.23
CA TYR A 109 -12.69 12.51 4.38
C TYR A 109 -12.63 12.83 5.87
N GLY A 110 -11.47 13.26 6.34
CA GLY A 110 -11.24 13.61 7.74
C GLY A 110 -11.51 15.08 8.05
N ASN A 111 -12.43 15.73 7.32
CA ASN A 111 -12.79 17.15 7.47
C ASN A 111 -11.58 18.10 7.55
N PHE A 112 -10.54 17.83 6.76
CA PHE A 112 -9.29 18.61 6.78
C PHE A 112 -9.46 20.06 6.30
N ASP A 113 -10.58 20.36 5.63
CA ASP A 113 -10.95 21.68 5.13
C ASP A 113 -11.97 22.42 6.04
N ASN A 114 -12.37 21.82 7.16
CA ASN A 114 -13.37 22.34 8.10
C ASN A 114 -14.74 22.67 7.47
N SER A 115 -15.06 22.16 6.28
CA SER A 115 -16.32 22.44 5.61
C SER A 115 -17.46 21.54 6.09
N ASN A 116 -17.13 20.38 6.67
CA ASN A 116 -18.07 19.29 6.98
C ASN A 116 -18.93 18.86 5.78
N VAL A 117 -18.45 19.11 4.56
CA VAL A 117 -19.12 18.74 3.32
C VAL A 117 -18.38 17.58 2.69
N TYR A 118 -19.03 16.41 2.68
CA TYR A 118 -18.47 15.24 2.02
C TYR A 118 -18.29 15.47 0.52
N PRO A 119 -17.11 15.16 -0.04
CA PRO A 119 -16.84 15.37 -1.46
C PRO A 119 -17.66 14.40 -2.32
N LYS A 120 -18.08 14.89 -3.48
CA LYS A 120 -18.71 14.07 -4.54
C LYS A 120 -17.82 14.13 -5.78
N PHE A 121 -17.48 12.97 -6.32
CA PHE A 121 -16.64 12.85 -7.51
C PHE A 121 -16.95 11.56 -8.27
N GLU A 122 -16.72 11.59 -9.59
CA GLU A 122 -16.72 10.39 -10.44
C GLU A 122 -15.28 9.91 -10.63
N ARG A 123 -15.10 8.60 -10.76
CA ARG A 123 -13.83 8.01 -11.16
C ARG A 123 -14.03 7.17 -12.40
N ARG A 124 -13.13 7.33 -13.36
CA ARG A 124 -13.11 6.56 -14.59
C ARG A 124 -11.68 6.17 -14.93
N CYS A 125 -11.46 4.89 -15.19
CA CYS A 125 -10.23 4.44 -15.83
C CYS A 125 -10.37 4.73 -17.33
N ALA A 126 -9.37 5.40 -17.89
CA ALA A 126 -9.27 5.72 -19.32
C ALA A 126 -8.21 4.83 -19.96
#